data_AF-S5XW05-F1
#
_entry.id   AF-S5XW05-F1
#
_cell.length_a   1.000
_cell.length_b   1.000
_cell.length_c   1.000
_cell.angle_alpha   90.00
_cell.angle_beta   90.00
_cell.angle_gamma   90.00
#
_symmetry.space_group_name_H-M   'P 1'
#
loop_
_entity.id
_entity.type
_entity.pdbx_description
1 polymer ?
#
loop_
_entity_poly.entity_id
_entity_poly.type
_entity_poly.pdbx_seq_one_letter_code
_entity_poly.pdbx_strand_id
1 'polypeptide(L)'
;MVDHHGRNPMITTLSKRFRRIADGLTTGQTAVADLRAEIVATEDRLERAKNRPQSKAVALDKARRDLAEAAEIGQTILRVHARAARSGVGGDLLDRVTDARDARALLALVAAPQLLAAFETEASALWGDDLGLTEDEREQELTILHRELFDLELAEEALIRSAAVAGLVIDRRPDAHPAAVLAPDHALPPV
;
A
#
# COMPACT_ATOMS: atom_id res chain seq x y z
N MET A 1 59.61 -35.90 35.54
CA MET A 1 58.82 -34.73 35.10
C MET A 1 58.10 -35.14 33.83
N VAL A 2 56.80 -35.42 33.94
CA VAL A 2 56.01 -36.01 32.87
C VAL A 2 55.43 -34.88 32.04
N ASP A 3 56.04 -34.64 30.87
CA ASP A 3 55.41 -33.90 29.79
C ASP A 3 54.31 -34.78 29.20
N HIS A 4 53.09 -34.57 29.66
CA HIS A 4 51.90 -34.88 28.90
C HIS A 4 51.29 -33.54 28.54
N HIS A 5 50.96 -33.35 27.27
CA HIS A 5 49.75 -32.68 26.73
C HIS A 5 50.01 -32.28 25.27
N GLY A 6 50.36 -33.26 24.44
CA GLY A 6 50.17 -33.14 22.99
C GLY A 6 48.67 -33.08 22.73
N ARG A 7 48.11 -31.88 22.57
CA ARG A 7 46.70 -31.70 22.17
C ARG A 7 46.46 -32.53 20.91
N ASN A 8 45.57 -33.52 21.01
CA ASN A 8 45.28 -34.43 19.92
C ASN A 8 44.88 -33.61 18.66
N PRO A 9 45.63 -33.71 17.55
CA PRO A 9 45.41 -32.88 16.36
C PRO A 9 44.03 -33.07 15.75
N MET A 10 43.40 -34.22 16.00
CA MET A 10 42.03 -34.52 15.59
C MET A 10 41.00 -33.64 16.34
N ILE A 11 41.15 -33.48 17.65
CA ILE A 11 40.26 -32.65 18.49
C ILE A 11 40.37 -31.17 18.07
N THR A 12 41.60 -30.71 17.79
CA THR A 12 41.83 -29.33 17.34
C THR A 12 41.20 -29.06 15.97
N THR A 13 41.26 -30.02 15.04
CA THR A 13 40.62 -29.93 13.72
C THR A 13 39.09 -29.94 13.83
N LEU A 14 38.53 -30.78 14.70
CA LEU A 14 37.10 -30.86 14.94
C LEU A 14 36.57 -29.54 15.52
N SER A 15 37.23 -28.97 16.54
CA SER A 15 36.83 -27.71 17.15
C SER A 15 36.90 -26.53 16.18
N LYS A 16 37.90 -26.49 15.29
CA LYS A 16 37.99 -25.47 14.23
C LYS A 16 36.83 -25.60 13.23
N ARG A 17 36.44 -26.83 12.88
CA ARG A 17 35.27 -27.08 12.02
C ARG A 17 33.98 -26.64 12.70
N PHE A 18 33.77 -27.02 13.96
CA PHE A 18 32.59 -26.61 14.73
C PHE A 18 32.45 -25.09 14.83
N ARG A 19 33.55 -24.39 15.13
CA ARG A 19 33.52 -22.92 15.20
C ARG A 19 33.16 -22.28 13.86
N ARG A 20 33.77 -22.76 12.76
CA ARG A 20 33.44 -22.25 11.42
C ARG A 20 31.97 -22.47 11.05
N ILE A 21 31.39 -23.61 11.42
CA ILE A 21 29.97 -23.90 11.22
C ILE A 21 29.10 -22.97 12.06
N ALA A 22 29.46 -22.75 13.33
CA ALA A 22 28.73 -21.84 14.22
C ALA A 22 28.78 -20.38 13.72
N ASP A 23 29.94 -19.91 13.26
CA ASP A 23 30.11 -18.57 12.70
C ASP A 23 29.26 -18.42 11.42
N GLY A 24 29.31 -19.41 10.52
CA GLY A 24 28.51 -19.42 9.29
C GLY A 24 26.99 -19.47 9.54
N LEU A 25 26.55 -20.23 10.54
CA LEU A 25 25.15 -20.28 10.96
C LEU A 25 24.69 -18.91 11.49
N THR A 26 25.49 -18.28 12.34
CA THR A 26 25.17 -16.96 12.90
C THR A 26 25.07 -15.92 11.78
N THR A 27 26.04 -15.89 10.86
CA THR A 27 26.01 -14.97 9.72
C THR A 27 24.80 -15.20 8.82
N GLY A 28 24.48 -16.45 8.47
CA GLY A 28 23.33 -16.77 7.63
C GLY A 28 21.99 -16.42 8.28
N GLN A 29 21.85 -16.67 9.58
CA GLN A 29 20.66 -16.30 10.35
C GLN A 29 20.48 -14.79 10.43
N THR A 30 21.56 -14.03 10.65
CA THR A 30 21.50 -12.57 10.64
C THR A 30 21.09 -12.04 9.27
N ALA A 31 21.70 -12.53 8.18
CA ALA A 31 21.37 -12.07 6.83
C ALA A 31 19.89 -12.32 6.46
N VAL A 32 19.34 -13.50 6.83
CA VAL A 32 17.91 -13.78 6.63
C VAL A 32 17.04 -12.90 7.52
N ALA A 33 17.45 -12.62 8.76
CA ALA A 33 16.70 -11.73 9.64
C ALA A 33 16.65 -10.29 9.09
N ASP A 34 17.76 -9.80 8.53
CA ASP A 34 17.84 -8.48 7.90
C ASP A 34 16.90 -8.39 6.68
N LEU A 35 16.93 -9.38 5.78
CA LEU A 35 15.99 -9.43 4.65
C LEU A 35 14.53 -9.49 5.10
N ARG A 36 14.21 -10.25 6.15
CA ARG A 36 12.85 -10.30 6.70
C ARG A 36 12.40 -8.95 7.24
N ALA A 37 13.31 -8.20 7.88
CA ALA A 37 13.01 -6.85 8.32
C ALA A 37 12.74 -5.92 7.13
N GLU A 38 13.49 -6.03 6.04
CA GLU A 38 13.25 -5.27 4.81
C GLU A 38 11.94 -5.66 4.12
N ILE A 39 11.58 -6.94 4.11
CA ILE A 39 10.29 -7.39 3.58
C ILE A 39 9.13 -6.76 4.38
N VAL A 40 9.16 -6.87 5.72
CA VAL A 40 8.11 -6.28 6.58
C VAL A 40 8.04 -4.76 6.37
N ALA A 41 9.18 -4.08 6.26
CA ALA A 41 9.21 -2.65 5.98
C ALA A 41 8.61 -2.30 4.61
N THR A 42 8.80 -3.16 3.61
CA THR A 42 8.23 -3.02 2.26
C THR A 42 6.73 -3.28 2.25
N GLU A 43 6.25 -4.32 2.95
CA GLU A 43 4.82 -4.60 3.16
C GLU A 43 4.13 -3.39 3.82
N ASP A 44 4.75 -2.81 4.84
CA ASP A 44 4.28 -1.58 5.50
C ASP A 44 4.22 -0.38 4.53
N ARG A 45 5.22 -0.21 3.66
CA ARG A 45 5.20 0.85 2.62
C ARG A 45 4.08 0.63 1.63
N LEU A 46 3.85 -0.63 1.25
CA LEU A 46 2.79 -1.02 0.32
C LEU A 46 1.41 -0.74 0.90
N GLU A 47 1.18 -1.06 2.17
CA GLU A 47 -0.08 -0.74 2.85
C GLU A 47 -0.29 0.77 2.99
N ARG A 48 0.77 1.53 3.27
CA ARG A 48 0.71 3.00 3.25
C ARG A 48 0.37 3.56 1.87
N ALA A 49 0.97 3.05 0.81
CA ALA A 49 0.71 3.50 -0.56
C ALA A 49 -0.74 3.19 -0.98
N LYS A 50 -1.28 2.02 -0.62
CA LYS A 50 -2.69 1.64 -0.88
C LYS A 50 -3.67 2.61 -0.24
N ASN A 51 -3.43 2.97 1.02
CA ASN A 51 -4.35 3.80 1.80
C ASN A 51 -4.07 5.31 1.67
N ARG A 52 -3.07 5.70 0.89
CA ARG A 52 -2.72 7.10 0.69
C ARG A 52 -3.87 7.83 -0.02
N PRO A 53 -4.30 9.00 0.49
CA PRO A 53 -5.41 9.73 -0.11
C PRO A 53 -5.12 10.09 -1.57
N GLN A 54 -6.18 10.27 -2.34
CA GLN A 54 -6.06 10.83 -3.67
C GLN A 54 -5.40 12.21 -3.62
N SER A 55 -4.73 12.59 -4.70
CA SER A 55 -4.10 13.90 -4.76
C SER A 55 -5.14 15.00 -4.58
N LYS A 56 -4.74 16.09 -3.92
CA LYS A 56 -5.62 17.24 -3.68
C LYS A 56 -6.25 17.74 -5.00
N ALA A 57 -5.46 17.80 -6.07
CA ALA A 57 -5.92 18.21 -7.38
C ALA A 57 -7.06 17.31 -7.91
N VAL A 58 -6.91 15.99 -7.79
CA VAL A 58 -7.95 15.03 -8.20
C VAL A 58 -9.20 15.14 -7.33
N ALA A 59 -9.04 15.31 -6.02
CA ALA A 59 -10.16 15.48 -5.09
C ALA A 59 -10.96 16.77 -5.39
N LEU A 60 -10.26 17.87 -5.67
CA LEU A 60 -10.88 19.16 -6.04
C LEU A 60 -11.60 19.09 -7.38
N ASP A 61 -10.99 18.44 -8.38
CA ASP A 61 -11.63 18.24 -9.68
C ASP A 61 -12.90 17.38 -9.56
N LYS A 62 -12.83 16.30 -8.77
CA LYS A 62 -14.00 15.48 -8.46
C LYS A 62 -15.10 16.30 -7.77
N ALA A 63 -14.77 17.06 -6.74
CA ALA A 63 -15.74 17.91 -6.03
C ALA A 63 -16.39 18.93 -6.96
N ARG A 64 -15.61 19.54 -7.86
CA ARG A 64 -16.11 20.47 -8.88
C ARG A 64 -17.11 19.80 -9.83
N ARG A 65 -16.79 18.60 -10.33
CA ARG A 65 -17.69 17.82 -11.20
C ARG A 65 -18.97 17.43 -10.48
N ASP A 66 -18.86 16.91 -9.26
CA ASP A 66 -20.01 16.50 -8.45
C ASP A 66 -20.94 17.69 -8.13
N LEU A 67 -20.39 18.88 -7.87
CA LEU A 67 -21.16 20.11 -7.67
C LEU A 67 -21.83 20.60 -8.96
N ALA A 68 -21.14 20.52 -10.10
CA ALA A 68 -21.70 20.91 -11.39
C ALA A 68 -22.89 20.00 -11.77
N GLU A 69 -22.73 18.69 -11.65
CA GLU A 69 -23.80 17.72 -11.88
C GLU A 69 -24.99 17.96 -10.95
N ALA A 70 -24.73 18.16 -9.65
CA ALA A 70 -25.79 18.46 -8.69
C ALA A 70 -26.52 19.79 -9.02
N ALA A 71 -25.80 20.80 -9.50
CA ALA A 71 -26.41 22.06 -9.92
C ALA A 71 -27.32 21.88 -11.15
N GLU A 72 -26.95 21.05 -12.12
CA GLU A 72 -27.80 20.73 -13.28
C GLU A 72 -29.10 20.02 -12.86
N ILE A 73 -29.00 19.08 -11.92
CA ILE A 73 -30.18 18.44 -11.30
C ILE A 73 -31.04 19.51 -10.61
N GLY A 74 -30.42 20.43 -9.85
CA GLY A 74 -31.11 21.54 -9.19
C GLY A 74 -31.87 22.43 -10.17
N GLN A 75 -31.30 22.72 -11.34
CA GLN A 75 -31.99 23.48 -12.39
C GLN A 75 -33.22 22.74 -12.91
N THR A 76 -33.09 21.43 -13.09
CA THR A 76 -34.19 20.58 -13.56
C THR A 76 -35.34 20.59 -12.57
N ILE A 77 -35.04 20.40 -11.28
CA ILE A 77 -36.01 20.51 -10.18
C ILE A 77 -36.70 21.87 -10.24
N LEU A 78 -35.94 22.97 -10.25
CA LEU A 78 -36.50 24.32 -10.26
C LEU A 78 -37.42 24.57 -11.48
N ARG A 79 -37.07 24.05 -12.66
CA ARG A 79 -37.91 24.14 -13.86
C ARG A 79 -39.21 23.36 -13.72
N VAL A 80 -39.18 22.15 -13.17
CA VAL A 80 -40.38 21.33 -12.92
C VAL A 80 -41.29 22.03 -11.93
N HIS A 81 -40.74 22.52 -10.82
CA HIS A 81 -41.50 23.28 -9.82
C HIS A 81 -42.13 24.55 -10.42
N ALA A 82 -41.36 25.32 -11.18
CA ALA A 82 -41.86 26.52 -11.85
C ALA A 82 -42.98 26.22 -12.87
N ARG A 83 -42.90 25.08 -13.58
CA ARG A 83 -43.96 24.65 -14.52
C ARG A 83 -45.23 24.22 -13.80
N ALA A 84 -45.11 23.44 -12.72
CA ALA A 84 -46.25 23.02 -11.91
C ALA A 84 -46.99 24.23 -11.32
N ALA A 85 -46.25 25.18 -10.73
CA ALA A 85 -46.80 26.41 -10.18
C ALA A 85 -47.59 27.22 -11.22
N ARG A 86 -47.08 27.35 -12.46
CA ARG A 86 -47.80 28.02 -13.56
C ARG A 86 -49.05 27.30 -14.03
N SER A 87 -49.12 25.98 -13.84
CA SER A 87 -50.22 25.15 -14.35
C SER A 87 -51.37 25.01 -13.36
N GLY A 88 -51.29 25.64 -12.17
CA GLY A 88 -52.30 25.54 -11.12
C GLY A 88 -52.40 24.14 -10.49
N VAL A 89 -51.40 23.27 -10.72
CA VAL A 89 -51.31 21.97 -10.06
C VAL A 89 -50.97 22.22 -8.59
N GLY A 90 -51.84 21.77 -7.68
CA GLY A 90 -51.76 22.06 -6.25
C GLY A 90 -50.46 21.59 -5.58
N GLY A 91 -50.12 22.25 -4.46
CA GLY A 91 -48.88 22.08 -3.68
C GLY A 91 -48.54 20.63 -3.27
N ASP A 92 -49.54 19.76 -3.20
CA ASP A 92 -49.40 18.36 -2.79
C ASP A 92 -48.51 17.52 -3.73
N LEU A 93 -48.40 17.93 -5.01
CA LEU A 93 -47.50 17.30 -5.99
C LEU A 93 -46.07 17.86 -5.89
N LEU A 94 -45.91 19.03 -5.29
CA LEU A 94 -44.61 19.70 -5.07
C LEU A 94 -43.94 19.18 -3.78
N ASP A 95 -44.72 18.88 -2.73
CA ASP A 95 -44.20 18.34 -1.46
C ASP A 95 -43.70 16.89 -1.56
N ARG A 96 -44.21 16.13 -2.54
CA ARG A 96 -43.76 14.74 -2.80
C ARG A 96 -42.47 14.64 -3.63
N VAL A 97 -42.01 15.74 -4.20
CA VAL A 97 -40.87 15.78 -5.14
C VAL A 97 -39.58 16.24 -4.46
N THR A 98 -39.62 16.73 -3.23
CA THR A 98 -38.44 17.21 -2.50
C THR A 98 -38.02 16.26 -1.37
N ASP A 99 -37.11 15.35 -1.67
CA ASP A 99 -36.33 14.56 -0.71
C ASP A 99 -34.95 15.22 -0.46
N ALA A 100 -34.13 14.69 0.44
CA ALA A 100 -32.79 15.18 0.77
C ALA A 100 -31.86 15.30 -0.46
N ARG A 101 -32.10 14.50 -1.50
CA ARG A 101 -31.38 14.60 -2.79
C ARG A 101 -31.66 15.93 -3.49
N ASP A 102 -32.89 16.44 -3.38
CA ASP A 102 -33.30 17.70 -3.99
C ASP A 102 -32.72 18.89 -3.22
N ALA A 103 -32.59 18.79 -1.90
CA ALA A 103 -31.92 19.80 -1.08
C ALA A 103 -30.45 19.99 -1.47
N ARG A 104 -29.70 18.89 -1.66
CA ARG A 104 -28.29 18.95 -2.10
C ARG A 104 -28.17 19.57 -3.50
N ALA A 105 -29.03 19.16 -4.43
CA ALA A 105 -29.03 19.67 -5.79
C ALA A 105 -29.36 21.17 -5.87
N LEU A 106 -30.37 21.61 -5.11
CA LEU A 106 -30.74 23.03 -5.00
C LEU A 106 -29.64 23.84 -4.33
N LEU A 107 -28.99 23.30 -3.29
CA LEU A 107 -27.86 23.96 -2.62
C LEU A 107 -26.67 24.09 -3.58
N ALA A 108 -26.32 23.04 -4.33
CA ALA A 108 -25.27 23.10 -5.34
C ALA A 108 -25.60 24.14 -6.43
N LEU A 109 -26.86 24.22 -6.87
CA LEU A 109 -27.28 25.23 -7.83
C LEU A 109 -27.01 26.67 -7.37
N VAL A 110 -27.30 26.99 -6.10
CA VAL A 110 -27.20 28.37 -5.61
C VAL A 110 -25.84 28.71 -5.00
N ALA A 111 -25.11 27.71 -4.49
CA ALA A 111 -23.94 27.90 -3.65
C ALA A 111 -22.71 27.09 -4.09
N ALA A 112 -22.70 26.47 -5.28
CA ALA A 112 -21.54 25.67 -5.75
C ALA A 112 -20.19 26.40 -5.62
N PRO A 113 -20.04 27.69 -6.01
CA PRO A 113 -18.77 28.39 -5.86
C PRO A 113 -18.31 28.52 -4.40
N GLN A 114 -19.25 28.80 -3.48
CA GLN A 114 -18.96 28.94 -2.05
C GLN A 114 -18.63 27.60 -1.41
N LEU A 115 -19.36 26.54 -1.78
CA LEU A 115 -19.09 25.18 -1.33
C LEU A 115 -17.71 24.71 -1.79
N LEU A 116 -17.34 24.99 -3.05
CA LEU A 116 -16.03 24.62 -3.57
C LEU A 116 -14.91 25.39 -2.88
N ALA A 117 -15.07 26.69 -2.65
CA ALA A 117 -14.09 27.50 -1.91
C ALA A 117 -13.91 27.03 -0.45
N ALA A 118 -15.00 26.65 0.21
CA ALA A 118 -14.96 26.05 1.55
C ALA A 118 -14.22 24.70 1.52
N PHE A 119 -14.55 23.84 0.55
CA PHE A 119 -13.88 22.55 0.38
C PHE A 119 -12.39 22.71 0.06
N GLU A 120 -11.99 23.68 -0.78
CA GLU A 120 -10.59 23.99 -1.05
C GLU A 120 -9.83 24.41 0.21
N THR A 121 -10.47 25.19 1.08
CA THR A 121 -9.90 25.62 2.37
C THR A 121 -9.71 24.43 3.31
N GLU A 122 -10.74 23.59 3.47
CA GLU A 122 -10.67 22.40 4.32
C GLU A 122 -9.68 21.36 3.78
N ALA A 123 -9.68 21.12 2.46
CA ALA A 123 -8.73 20.22 1.82
C ALA A 123 -7.29 20.70 1.99
N SER A 124 -7.04 22.02 1.98
CA SER A 124 -5.69 22.56 2.26
C SER A 124 -5.23 22.25 3.68
N ALA A 125 -6.14 22.31 4.66
CA ALA A 125 -5.83 21.97 6.05
C ALA A 125 -5.63 20.46 6.25
N LEU A 126 -6.40 19.63 5.55
CA LEU A 126 -6.37 18.17 5.71
C LEU A 126 -5.18 17.50 5.01
N TRP A 127 -4.82 17.94 3.80
CA TRP A 127 -3.68 17.37 3.06
C TRP A 127 -2.33 17.86 3.61
N GLY A 128 -2.26 19.06 4.21
CA GLY A 128 -1.00 19.61 4.72
C GLY A 128 0.10 19.62 3.66
N ASP A 129 1.25 19.00 3.96
CA ASP A 129 2.38 18.82 3.04
C ASP A 129 2.28 17.54 2.18
N ASP A 130 1.35 16.62 2.49
CA ASP A 130 1.15 15.42 1.68
C ASP A 130 0.32 15.77 0.43
N LEU A 131 0.95 15.69 -0.74
CA LEU A 131 0.27 15.97 -2.00
C LEU A 131 -0.76 14.89 -2.39
N GLY A 132 -0.76 13.74 -1.70
CA GLY A 132 -1.50 12.54 -2.09
C GLY A 132 -0.97 11.95 -3.40
N LEU A 133 -1.67 10.97 -3.94
CA LEU A 133 -1.33 10.33 -5.22
C LEU A 133 -2.50 10.39 -6.20
N THR A 134 -2.21 10.61 -7.47
CA THR A 134 -3.14 10.26 -8.55
C THR A 134 -3.30 8.74 -8.63
N GLU A 135 -4.29 8.26 -9.40
CA GLU A 135 -4.48 6.82 -9.59
C GLU A 135 -3.28 6.19 -10.29
N ASP A 136 -2.79 6.83 -11.36
CA ASP A 136 -1.65 6.36 -12.13
C ASP A 136 -0.37 6.32 -11.29
N GLU A 137 -0.13 7.36 -10.46
CA GLU A 137 1.02 7.37 -9.54
C GLU A 137 0.90 6.28 -8.48
N ARG A 138 -0.30 6.05 -7.94
CA ARG A 138 -0.54 4.96 -6.99
C ARG A 138 -0.27 3.60 -7.63
N GLU A 139 -0.78 3.37 -8.83
CA GLU A 139 -0.55 2.11 -9.56
C GLU A 139 0.94 1.88 -9.84
N GLN A 140 1.66 2.93 -10.25
CA GLN A 140 3.10 2.87 -10.46
C GLN A 140 3.85 2.55 -9.16
N GLU A 141 3.55 3.24 -8.07
CA GLU A 141 4.19 3.02 -6.77
C GLU A 141 3.92 1.61 -6.25
N LEU A 142 2.68 1.12 -6.35
CA LEU A 142 2.32 -0.25 -5.98
C LEU A 142 3.04 -1.29 -6.84
N THR A 143 3.18 -1.03 -8.15
CA THR A 143 3.91 -1.94 -9.05
C THR A 143 5.38 -2.03 -8.67
N ILE A 144 6.01 -0.90 -8.36
CA ILE A 144 7.41 -0.84 -7.90
C ILE A 144 7.56 -1.61 -6.58
N LEU A 145 6.69 -1.35 -5.59
CA LEU A 145 6.76 -1.99 -4.28
C LEU A 145 6.50 -3.50 -4.35
N HIS A 146 5.55 -3.95 -5.18
CA HIS A 146 5.33 -5.39 -5.39
C HIS A 146 6.56 -6.06 -6.01
N ARG A 147 7.24 -5.39 -6.94
CA ARG A 147 8.47 -5.92 -7.54
C ARG A 147 9.62 -5.96 -6.52
N GLU A 148 9.80 -4.89 -5.75
CA GLU A 148 10.80 -4.82 -4.67
C GLU A 148 10.57 -5.94 -3.65
N LEU A 149 9.32 -6.14 -3.23
CA LEU A 149 8.92 -7.23 -2.34
C LEU A 149 9.28 -8.60 -2.93
N PHE A 150 8.92 -8.85 -4.19
CA PHE A 150 9.22 -10.12 -4.84
C PHE A 150 10.72 -10.38 -4.99
N ASP A 151 11.49 -9.34 -5.34
CA ASP A 151 12.95 -9.43 -5.45
C ASP A 151 13.60 -9.74 -4.08
N LEU A 152 13.08 -9.18 -2.98
CA LEU A 152 13.51 -9.51 -1.61
C LEU A 152 13.19 -10.96 -1.23
N GLU A 153 12.02 -11.47 -1.61
CA GLU A 153 11.64 -12.87 -1.35
C GLU A 153 12.51 -13.85 -2.15
N LEU A 154 12.89 -13.51 -3.38
CA LEU A 154 13.86 -14.29 -4.16
C LEU A 154 15.23 -14.30 -3.48
N ALA A 155 15.68 -13.17 -2.93
CA ALA A 155 16.93 -13.09 -2.17
C ALA A 155 16.87 -13.94 -0.89
N GLU A 156 15.74 -13.93 -0.18
CA GLU A 156 15.53 -14.79 0.99
C GLU A 156 15.63 -16.28 0.60
N GLU A 157 14.93 -16.71 -0.45
CA GLU A 157 14.97 -18.12 -0.90
C GLU A 157 16.38 -18.52 -1.36
N ALA A 158 17.11 -17.64 -2.04
CA ALA A 158 18.49 -17.91 -2.45
C ALA A 158 19.39 -18.18 -1.24
N LEU A 159 19.29 -17.36 -0.18
CA LEU A 159 20.02 -17.55 1.06
C LEU A 159 19.61 -18.84 1.79
N ILE A 160 18.31 -19.14 1.87
CA ILE A 160 17.81 -20.38 2.48
C ILE A 160 18.36 -21.61 1.75
N ARG A 161 18.39 -21.61 0.40
CA ARG A 161 18.96 -22.71 -0.39
C ARG A 161 20.47 -22.82 -0.20
N SER A 162 21.20 -21.71 -0.21
CA SER A 162 22.64 -21.68 0.04
C SER A 162 22.98 -22.24 1.43
N ALA A 163 22.21 -21.85 2.46
CA ALA A 163 22.32 -22.38 3.81
C ALA A 163 22.05 -23.90 3.86
N ALA A 164 21.02 -24.37 3.15
CA ALA A 164 20.70 -25.80 3.07
C ALA A 164 21.83 -26.63 2.44
N VAL A 165 22.47 -26.12 1.38
CA VAL A 165 23.67 -26.76 0.77
C VAL A 165 24.84 -26.81 1.77
N ALA A 166 24.97 -25.80 2.63
CA ALA A 166 25.94 -25.77 3.72
C ALA A 166 25.56 -26.67 4.93
N GLY A 167 24.42 -27.36 4.87
CA GLY A 167 23.91 -28.22 5.94
C GLY A 167 23.20 -27.48 7.08
N LEU A 168 22.83 -26.21 6.85
CA LEU A 168 22.10 -25.38 7.81
C LEU A 168 20.62 -25.34 7.41
N VAL A 169 19.74 -25.57 8.38
CA VAL A 169 18.29 -25.51 8.14
C VAL A 169 17.78 -24.15 8.63
N ILE A 170 17.21 -23.38 7.70
CA ILE A 170 16.51 -22.14 7.98
C ILE A 170 15.05 -22.35 7.55
N ASP A 171 14.13 -22.13 8.48
CA ASP A 171 12.71 -22.26 8.19
C ASP A 171 12.25 -21.14 7.27
N ARG A 172 11.44 -21.48 6.27
CA ARG A 172 10.75 -20.50 5.42
C ARG A 172 9.65 -19.82 6.20
N ARG A 173 9.33 -18.58 5.82
CA ARG A 173 8.12 -17.92 6.32
C ARG A 173 6.86 -18.63 5.80
N PRO A 174 5.77 -18.68 6.60
CA PRO A 174 4.52 -19.30 6.18
C PRO A 174 3.77 -18.52 5.10
N ASP A 175 4.06 -17.23 4.96
CA ASP A 175 3.43 -16.29 4.03
C ASP A 175 4.29 -15.95 2.80
N ALA A 176 5.45 -16.60 2.64
CA ALA A 176 6.35 -16.37 1.51
C ALA A 176 5.65 -16.61 0.17
N HIS A 177 5.89 -15.75 -0.81
CA HIS A 177 5.24 -15.86 -2.11
C HIS A 177 5.59 -17.20 -2.80
N PRO A 178 4.59 -18.00 -3.24
CA PRO A 178 4.84 -19.33 -3.79
C PRO A 178 5.78 -19.34 -5.00
N ALA A 179 5.72 -18.31 -5.85
CA ALA A 179 6.59 -18.21 -7.03
C ALA A 179 8.06 -17.95 -6.66
N ALA A 180 8.34 -17.28 -5.54
CA ALA A 180 9.72 -17.07 -5.08
C ALA A 180 10.28 -18.39 -4.52
N VAL A 181 9.50 -19.08 -3.68
CA VAL A 181 9.88 -20.39 -3.10
C VAL A 181 10.14 -21.44 -4.19
N LEU A 182 9.34 -21.45 -5.25
CA LEU A 182 9.43 -22.39 -6.36
C LEU A 182 10.33 -21.91 -7.51
N ALA A 183 11.03 -20.79 -7.35
CA ALA A 183 11.86 -20.23 -8.41
C ALA A 183 12.98 -21.23 -8.81
N PRO A 184 13.27 -21.40 -10.10
CA PRO A 184 14.42 -22.19 -10.54
C PRO A 184 15.74 -21.48 -10.19
N ASP A 185 16.83 -22.22 -10.04
CA ASP A 185 18.11 -21.66 -9.57
C ASP A 185 18.65 -20.51 -10.44
N HIS A 186 18.36 -20.50 -11.74
CA HIS A 186 18.77 -19.42 -12.65
C HIS A 186 17.97 -18.12 -12.48
N ALA A 187 16.84 -18.17 -11.78
CA ALA A 187 16.01 -17.00 -11.46
C ALA A 187 16.31 -16.43 -10.07
N LEU A 188 17.14 -17.10 -9.27
CA LEU A 188 17.57 -16.63 -7.97
C LEU A 188 18.76 -15.66 -8.10
N PRO A 189 18.82 -14.61 -7.26
CA PRO A 189 20.00 -13.77 -7.20
C PRO A 189 21.22 -14.55 -6.69
N PRO A 190 22.44 -14.14 -7.07
CA PRO A 190 23.66 -14.72 -6.52
C PRO A 190 23.78 -14.40 -5.02
N VAL A 191 24.26 -15.38 -4.26
CA VAL A 191 24.47 -15.32 -2.81
C VAL A 191 25.96 -15.40 -2.48
#